data_AF-X5ZTL2-F1
#
_entry.id   AF-X5ZTL2-F1
#
_cell.length_a   1.000
_cell.length_b   1.000
_cell.length_c   1.000
_cell.angle_alpha   90.00
_cell.angle_beta   90.00
_cell.angle_gamma   90.00
#
_symmetry.space_group_name_H-M   'P 1'
#
loop_
_entity.id
_entity.type
_entity.pdbx_description
1 polymer ?
#
loop_
_entity_poly.entity_id
_entity_poly.type
_entity_poly.pdbx_seq_one_letter_code
_entity_poly.pdbx_strand_id
1 'polypeptide(L)'
;MLIVAELHSDPFDGETPVLAPAKFRHAVLVPTMNVQSTAETIQRAVAEELAVVENFDNRAVVGLLTEGHLIRRYAEELDKARRDLSGED
;
A
#
# COMPACT_ATOMS: atom_id res chain seq x y z
N MET A 1 9.50 2.27 -2.34
CA MET A 1 9.13 3.63 -2.76
C MET A 1 10.30 4.57 -2.55
N LEU A 2 10.51 5.46 -3.51
CA LEU A 2 11.53 6.52 -3.48
C LEU A 2 10.80 7.86 -3.52
N ILE A 3 11.24 8.81 -2.69
CA ILE A 3 10.70 10.16 -2.73
C ILE A 3 11.60 11.00 -3.63
N VAL A 4 11.10 11.40 -4.80
CA VAL A 4 11.90 12.11 -5.82
C VAL A 4 12.50 13.41 -5.27
N ALA A 5 11.73 14.17 -4.50
CA ALA A 5 12.21 15.40 -3.89
C ALA A 5 13.39 15.17 -2.93
N GLU A 6 13.34 14.09 -2.14
CA GLU A 6 14.45 13.72 -1.24
C GLU A 6 15.67 13.28 -2.05
N LEU A 7 15.48 12.45 -3.07
CA LEU A 7 16.56 12.03 -3.98
C LEU A 7 17.26 13.21 -4.67
N HIS A 8 16.51 14.26 -5.01
CA HIS A 8 17.06 15.43 -5.67
C HIS A 8 17.76 16.40 -4.69
N SER A 9 17.40 16.34 -3.40
CA SER A 9 17.99 17.18 -2.36
C SER A 9 19.28 16.62 -1.75
N ASP A 10 19.48 15.31 -1.83
CA ASP A 10 20.68 14.62 -1.32
C ASP A 10 21.77 14.58 -2.42
N PRO A 11 23.04 14.81 -2.10
CA PRO A 11 24.13 14.68 -3.06
C PRO A 11 24.48 13.20 -3.21
N PHE A 12 23.57 12.40 -3.77
CA PHE A 12 23.91 11.07 -4.22
C PHE A 12 24.92 11.21 -5.35
N ASP A 13 26.09 10.60 -5.17
CA ASP A 13 27.24 10.66 -6.07
C ASP A 13 27.05 9.90 -7.40
N GLY A 14 25.83 9.43 -7.68
CA GLY A 14 25.49 8.59 -8.82
C GLY A 14 25.88 7.11 -8.66
N GLU A 15 26.72 6.79 -7.70
CA GLU A 15 27.19 5.43 -7.39
C GLU A 15 26.38 4.80 -6.24
N THR A 16 25.63 5.61 -5.49
CA THR A 16 24.79 5.12 -4.40
C THR A 16 23.71 4.16 -4.90
N PRO A 17 23.62 2.93 -4.37
CA PRO A 17 22.59 1.98 -4.76
C PRO A 17 21.19 2.54 -4.54
N VAL A 18 20.28 2.35 -5.51
CA VAL A 18 18.87 2.80 -5.46
C VAL A 18 18.13 2.31 -4.20
N LEU A 19 18.57 1.19 -3.62
CA LEU A 19 17.99 0.66 -2.40
C LEU A 19 18.27 1.53 -1.16
N ALA A 20 19.39 2.25 -1.13
CA ALA A 20 19.80 3.05 0.03
C ALA A 20 18.75 4.11 0.43
N PRO A 21 18.19 4.91 -0.51
CA PRO A 21 17.11 5.86 -0.18
C PRO A 21 15.70 5.26 -0.10
N ALA A 22 15.50 3.95 -0.26
CA ALA A 22 14.16 3.36 -0.26
C ALA A 22 13.53 3.32 1.14
N LYS A 23 12.32 3.91 1.29
CA LYS A 23 11.63 4.03 2.60
C LYS A 23 10.81 2.81 3.02
N PHE A 24 10.05 2.22 2.11
CA PHE A 24 9.16 1.08 2.41
C PHE A 24 9.77 -0.27 2.01
N ARG A 25 10.96 -0.54 2.56
CA ARG A 25 11.78 -1.72 2.18
C ARG A 25 11.29 -3.05 2.77
N HIS A 26 10.40 -3.01 3.77
CA HIS A 26 9.98 -4.22 4.49
C HIS A 26 8.45 -4.40 4.58
N ALA A 27 7.66 -3.50 3.96
CA ALA A 27 6.21 -3.59 3.94
C ALA A 27 5.74 -3.82 2.50
N VAL A 28 4.96 -4.88 2.31
CA VAL A 28 4.31 -5.24 1.06
C VAL A 28 2.94 -5.81 1.38
N LEU A 29 2.03 -5.73 0.42
CA LEU A 29 0.72 -6.33 0.48
C LEU A 29 0.69 -7.58 -0.39
N VAL A 30 -0.25 -8.49 -0.13
CA VAL A 30 -0.52 -9.65 -0.99
C VAL A 30 -2.01 -9.70 -1.35
N PRO A 31 -2.40 -10.22 -2.53
CA PRO A 31 -3.79 -10.20 -3.00
C PRO A 31 -4.80 -10.87 -2.05
N THR A 32 -4.35 -11.79 -1.22
CA THR A 32 -5.19 -12.53 -0.27
C THR A 32 -5.52 -11.72 1.00
N MET A 33 -4.92 -10.55 1.19
CA MET A 33 -5.25 -9.67 2.32
C MET A 33 -6.65 -9.08 2.17
N ASN A 34 -7.38 -9.00 3.28
CA ASN A 34 -8.63 -8.27 3.33
C ASN A 34 -8.38 -6.77 3.59
N VAL A 35 -9.44 -5.96 3.46
CA VAL A 35 -9.38 -4.50 3.62
C VAL A 35 -8.83 -4.10 5.00
N GLN A 36 -9.19 -4.81 6.07
CA GLN A 36 -8.74 -4.51 7.43
C GLN A 36 -7.23 -4.73 7.60
N SER A 37 -6.73 -5.92 7.30
CA SER A 37 -5.30 -6.25 7.41
C SER A 37 -4.43 -5.39 6.48
N THR A 38 -4.97 -5.01 5.31
CA THR A 38 -4.35 -4.06 4.39
C THR A 38 -4.23 -2.67 5.02
N ALA A 39 -5.31 -2.15 5.60
CA ALA A 39 -5.33 -0.86 6.28
C ALA A 39 -4.33 -0.78 7.42
N GLU A 40 -4.30 -1.80 8.28
CA GLU A 40 -3.35 -1.86 9.38
C GLU A 40 -1.90 -1.90 8.88
N THR A 41 -1.63 -2.58 7.76
CA THR A 41 -0.28 -2.69 7.20
C THR A 41 0.19 -1.36 6.62
N ILE A 42 -0.68 -0.66 5.88
CA ILE A 42 -0.42 0.69 5.37
C ILE A 42 -0.16 1.66 6.53
N GLN A 43 -1.02 1.65 7.56
CA GLN A 43 -0.90 2.52 8.73
C GLN A 43 0.39 2.26 9.52
N ARG A 44 0.73 0.99 9.80
CA ARG A 44 1.98 0.62 10.49
C ARG A 44 3.23 1.01 9.69
N ALA A 45 3.16 0.93 8.37
CA ALA A 45 4.26 1.33 7.49
C ALA A 45 4.40 2.85 7.36
N VAL A 46 3.42 3.63 7.84
CA VAL A 46 3.31 5.08 7.63
C VAL A 46 3.49 5.40 6.13
N ALA A 47 2.81 4.61 5.30
CA ALA A 47 2.92 4.67 3.86
C ALA A 47 1.63 5.20 3.24
N GLU A 48 1.74 6.01 2.20
CA GLU A 48 0.58 6.45 1.40
C GLU A 48 0.19 5.42 0.33
N GLU A 49 1.14 4.53 -0.01
CA GLU A 49 0.96 3.43 -0.95
C GLU A 49 1.95 2.30 -0.68
N LEU A 50 1.54 1.07 -0.97
CA LEU A 50 2.38 -0.12 -0.86
C LEU A 50 2.26 -0.99 -2.11
N ALA A 51 3.38 -1.60 -2.50
CA ALA A 51 3.39 -2.58 -3.57
C ALA A 51 2.60 -3.84 -3.15
N VAL A 52 1.82 -4.36 -4.09
CA VAL A 52 1.16 -5.66 -3.97
C VAL A 52 2.06 -6.67 -4.66
N VAL A 53 2.50 -7.70 -3.93
CA VAL A 53 3.32 -8.79 -4.44
C VAL A 53 2.53 -10.09 -4.52
N GLU A 54 2.92 -11.02 -5.39
CA GLU A 54 2.20 -12.29 -5.61
C GLU A 54 1.99 -13.05 -4.30
N ASN A 55 3.04 -13.21 -3.50
CA ASN A 55 2.99 -13.75 -2.15
C ASN A 55 4.25 -13.33 -1.36
N PHE A 56 4.36 -13.75 -0.09
CA PHE A 56 5.48 -13.35 0.77
C PHE A 56 6.81 -14.05 0.45
N ASP A 57 6.75 -15.24 -0.15
CA ASP A 57 7.92 -16.06 -0.52
C ASP A 57 8.50 -15.58 -1.86
N ASN A 58 7.63 -15.42 -2.86
CA ASN A 58 7.91 -14.83 -4.17
C ASN A 58 7.36 -13.40 -4.23
N ARG A 59 8.20 -12.44 -3.86
CA ARG A 59 7.84 -11.01 -3.80
C ARG A 59 7.81 -10.33 -5.18
N ALA A 60 7.34 -11.05 -6.20
CA ALA A 60 7.11 -10.49 -7.53
C ALA A 60 5.99 -9.45 -7.44
N VAL A 61 6.27 -8.20 -7.86
CA VAL A 61 5.28 -7.11 -7.82
C VAL A 61 4.21 -7.37 -8.88
N VAL A 62 2.95 -7.40 -8.46
CA VAL A 62 1.77 -7.59 -9.31
C VAL A 62 0.86 -6.36 -9.33
N GLY A 63 1.12 -5.37 -8.48
CA GLY A 63 0.35 -4.13 -8.46
C GLY A 63 0.81 -3.12 -7.41
N LEU A 64 0.03 -2.06 -7.29
CA LEU A 64 0.21 -0.97 -6.32
C LEU A 64 -1.15 -0.64 -5.72
N LEU A 65 -1.22 -0.49 -4.41
CA LEU A 65 -2.42 -0.05 -3.72
C LEU A 65 -2.14 1.20 -2.89
N THR A 66 -2.97 2.23 -3.08
CA THR A 66 -2.89 3.48 -2.34
C THR A 66 -3.87 3.49 -1.17
N GLU A 67 -3.54 4.24 -0.12
CA GLU A 67 -4.41 4.44 1.04
C GLU A 67 -5.76 5.07 0.62
N GLY A 68 -5.74 6.03 -0.31
CA GLY A 68 -6.96 6.64 -0.83
C GLY A 68 -7.90 5.63 -1.50
N HIS A 69 -7.35 4.69 -2.28
CA HIS A 69 -8.16 3.64 -2.90
C HIS A 69 -8.76 2.69 -1.84
N LEU A 70 -7.96 2.35 -0.83
CA LEU A 70 -8.38 1.51 0.28
C LEU A 70 -9.55 2.12 1.06
N ILE A 71 -9.46 3.40 1.44
CA ILE A 71 -10.51 4.11 2.19
C ILE A 71 -11.82 4.13 1.40
N ARG A 72 -11.74 4.43 0.09
CA ARG A 72 -12.91 4.41 -0.80
C ARG A 72 -13.58 3.03 -0.80
N ARG A 73 -12.80 1.96 -0.91
CA ARG A 73 -13.33 0.60 -0.90
C ARG A 73 -13.96 0.22 0.45
N TYR A 74 -13.36 0.64 1.55
CA TYR A 74 -13.91 0.41 2.88
C TYR A 74 -15.27 1.09 3.07
N ALA A 75 -15.41 2.33 2.61
CA ALA A 75 -16.69 3.05 2.64
C ALA A 75 -17.76 2.31 1.81
N GLU A 76 -17.43 1.89 0.59
CA GLU A 76 -18.35 1.12 -0.27
C GLU A 76 -18.85 -0.17 0.41
N GLU A 77 -17.96 -0.91 1.08
CA GLU A 77 -18.34 -2.16 1.76
C GLU A 77 -19.22 -1.88 2.99
N LEU A 78 -18.96 -0.79 3.72
CA LEU A 78 -19.82 -0.39 4.85
C LEU A 78 -21.21 0.04 4.38
N ASP A 79 -21.30 0.76 3.27
CA ASP A 79 -22.57 1.19 2.69
C ASP A 79 -23.39 0.04 2.13
N LYS A 80 -22.75 -1.03 1.62
CA LYS A 80 -23.43 -2.28 1.26
C LYS A 80 -23.98 -2.98 2.51
N ALA A 81 -23.14 -3.20 3.52
CA ALA A 81 -23.56 -3.85 4.75
C ALA A 81 -24.73 -3.13 5.43
N ARG A 82 -24.79 -1.79 5.33
CA ARG A 82 -25.92 -1.00 5.80
C ARG A 82 -27.21 -1.24 5.02
N ARG A 83 -27.15 -1.29 3.68
CA ARG A 83 -28.33 -1.56 2.83
C ARG A 83 -28.86 -2.97 3.04
N ASP A 84 -27.96 -3.95 3.10
CA ASP A 84 -28.31 -5.36 3.36
C ASP A 84 -29.06 -5.52 4.69
N LEU A 85 -28.71 -4.73 5.71
CA LEU A 85 -29.37 -4.75 7.03
C LEU A 85 -30.71 -4.01 7.06
N SER A 86 -30.86 -2.95 6.25
CA SER A 86 -32.09 -2.15 6.15
C SER A 86 -33.16 -2.78 5.25
N GLY A 87 -32.80 -3.78 4.44
CA GLY A 87 -33.73 -4.46 3.52
C GLY A 87 -34.15 -3.59 2.33
N GLU A 88 -33.36 -2.57 1.99
CA GLU A 88 -33.54 -1.75 0.79
C GLU A 88 -32.83 -2.42 -0.40
N ASP A 89 -33.48 -3.43 -0.98
CA ASP A 89 -33.23 -3.94 -2.33
C ASP A 89 -34.48 -3.78 -3.21
#